data_AF-A0AAW8Z6E9-F1
#
_entry.id   AF-A0AAW8Z6E9-F1
#
_cell.length_a   1.000
_cell.length_b   1.000
_cell.length_c   1.000
_cell.angle_alpha   90.00
_cell.angle_beta   90.00
_cell.angle_gamma   90.00
#
_symmetry.space_group_name_H-M   'P 1'
#
loop_
_entity.id
_entity.type
_entity.pdbx_description
1 polymer ?
#
loop_
_entity_poly.entity_id
_entity_poly.type
_entity_poly.pdbx_seq_one_letter_code
_entity_poly.pdbx_strand_id
1 'polypeptide(L)'
;MIYTYHKRPKPVINQNIKILLQNPKTFGGGHLNVGDELDYEYFFEVKDLNSNLLGFLWFEFNSQNNTIEFNLGKSPSANKFRGFTQSILNDLDDIKNYLPREWFNNSSWLVGIKCINPNRENLEQLLISNGFEENVNQDFLKPIN
;
A
#
# COMPACT_ATOMS: atom_id res chain seq x y z
N MET A 1 13.08 8.91 8.60
CA MET A 1 13.68 8.72 7.26
C MET A 1 12.92 9.66 6.33
N ILE A 2 13.58 10.41 5.46
CA ILE A 2 12.84 11.38 4.62
C ILE A 2 12.58 10.74 3.26
N TYR A 3 11.31 10.45 2.99
CA TYR A 3 10.78 10.11 1.69
C TYR A 3 9.57 10.98 1.40
N THR A 4 9.10 10.95 0.16
CA THR A 4 7.98 11.77 -0.32
C THR A 4 6.98 10.92 -1.08
N TYR A 5 5.71 11.29 -0.96
CA TYR A 5 4.59 10.68 -1.67
C TYR A 5 4.25 11.49 -2.90
N HIS A 6 4.36 10.89 -4.08
CA HIS A 6 4.00 11.54 -5.34
C HIS A 6 2.72 10.91 -5.87
N LYS A 7 1.60 11.63 -5.76
CA LYS A 7 0.31 11.18 -6.30
C LYS A 7 0.39 11.03 -7.83
N ARG A 8 -0.10 9.91 -8.34
CA ARG A 8 -0.26 9.57 -9.75
C ARG A 8 -1.70 9.13 -9.97
N PRO A 9 -2.64 10.07 -10.19
CA PRO A 9 -4.01 9.68 -10.50
C PRO A 9 -4.03 8.93 -11.83
N LYS A 10 -4.73 7.79 -11.88
CA LYS A 10 -4.82 6.93 -13.07
C LYS A 10 -3.45 6.61 -13.67
N PRO A 11 -2.57 5.95 -12.91
CA PRO A 11 -1.19 5.75 -13.34
C PRO A 11 -1.15 4.89 -14.60
N VAL A 12 -0.44 5.37 -15.62
CA VAL A 12 -0.09 4.57 -16.79
C VAL A 12 0.93 3.52 -16.38
N ILE A 13 0.66 2.26 -16.68
CA ILE A 13 1.54 1.12 -16.36
C ILE A 13 2.86 1.31 -17.10
N ASN A 14 3.91 1.59 -16.33
CA ASN A 14 5.30 1.49 -16.78
C ASN A 14 5.90 0.15 -16.33
N GLN A 15 7.19 -0.08 -16.62
CA GLN A 15 7.79 -1.36 -16.25
C GLN A 15 7.87 -1.62 -14.74
N ASN A 16 8.04 -0.60 -13.92
CA ASN A 16 8.10 -0.80 -12.46
C ASN A 16 6.73 -1.22 -11.93
N ILE A 17 5.66 -0.57 -12.39
CA ILE A 17 4.28 -0.93 -12.05
C ILE A 17 3.93 -2.31 -12.58
N LYS A 18 4.35 -2.64 -13.82
CA LYS A 18 4.13 -3.99 -14.37
C LYS A 18 4.79 -5.08 -13.55
N ILE A 19 6.08 -4.93 -13.22
CA ILE A 19 6.80 -5.89 -12.38
C ILE A 19 6.15 -6.03 -11.01
N LEU A 20 5.72 -4.91 -10.43
CA LEU A 20 5.02 -4.87 -9.17
C LEU A 20 3.71 -5.68 -9.22
N LEU A 21 2.85 -5.38 -10.19
CA LEU A 21 1.53 -6.00 -10.32
C LEU A 21 1.58 -7.47 -10.72
N GLN A 22 2.61 -7.87 -11.47
CA GLN A 22 2.86 -9.27 -11.83
C GLN A 22 3.54 -10.08 -10.72
N ASN A 23 3.96 -9.44 -9.62
CA ASN A 23 4.54 -10.17 -8.50
C ASN A 23 3.43 -10.81 -7.66
N PRO A 24 3.23 -12.14 -7.74
CA PRO A 24 2.12 -12.82 -7.09
C PRO A 24 2.15 -12.70 -5.55
N LYS A 25 3.33 -12.39 -4.98
CA LYS A 25 3.53 -12.24 -3.53
C LYS A 25 3.08 -10.89 -2.99
N THR A 26 2.98 -9.88 -3.85
CA THR A 26 2.64 -8.50 -3.49
C THR A 26 1.29 -8.10 -4.08
N PHE A 27 1.00 -8.58 -5.28
CA PHE A 27 -0.24 -8.38 -6.01
C PHE A 27 -0.77 -9.69 -6.55
N GLY A 28 -2.07 -9.76 -6.84
CA GLY A 28 -2.68 -10.87 -7.58
C GLY A 28 -3.05 -10.48 -9.01
N GLY A 29 -2.22 -9.68 -9.69
CA GLY A 29 -2.59 -9.07 -10.99
C GLY A 29 -2.64 -10.07 -12.15
N GLY A 30 -3.66 -9.92 -13.01
CA GLY A 30 -3.78 -10.64 -14.28
C GLY A 30 -2.84 -10.11 -15.38
N HIS A 31 -3.17 -10.36 -16.65
CA HIS A 31 -2.38 -9.84 -17.78
C HIS A 31 -2.46 -8.31 -17.84
N LEU A 32 -1.33 -7.64 -17.62
CA LEU A 32 -1.21 -6.17 -17.62
C LEU A 32 -0.20 -5.74 -18.68
N ASN A 33 -0.60 -4.81 -19.55
CA ASN A 33 0.28 -4.28 -20.59
C ASN A 33 0.86 -2.93 -20.18
N VAL A 34 2.10 -2.69 -20.61
CA VAL A 34 2.70 -1.36 -20.49
C VAL A 34 1.89 -0.41 -21.37
N GLY A 35 1.53 0.75 -20.83
CA GLY A 35 0.70 1.73 -21.52
C GLY A 35 -0.78 1.70 -21.14
N ASP A 36 -1.25 0.63 -20.50
CA ASP A 36 -2.61 0.60 -19.93
C ASP A 36 -2.71 1.57 -18.74
N GLU A 37 -3.88 2.15 -18.50
CA GLU A 37 -4.14 2.94 -17.30
C GLU A 37 -4.70 2.05 -16.20
N LEU A 38 -4.20 2.21 -14.97
CA LEU A 38 -4.87 1.62 -13.82
C LEU A 38 -5.98 2.53 -13.33
N ASP A 39 -7.11 1.94 -12.95
CA ASP A 39 -8.24 2.68 -12.37
C ASP A 39 -8.07 2.91 -10.86
N TYR A 40 -6.90 3.46 -10.47
CA TYR A 40 -6.64 3.91 -9.10
C TYR A 40 -6.49 5.43 -9.07
N GLU A 41 -7.38 6.10 -8.36
CA GLU A 41 -7.30 7.55 -8.19
C GLU A 41 -6.25 7.97 -7.13
N TYR A 42 -6.09 7.16 -6.08
CA TYR A 42 -5.19 7.41 -4.95
C TYR A 42 -4.00 6.46 -4.99
N PHE A 43 -3.23 6.54 -6.08
CA PHE A 43 -1.98 5.82 -6.26
C PHE A 43 -0.79 6.76 -6.08
N PHE A 44 0.27 6.29 -5.42
CA PHE A 44 1.43 7.09 -5.05
C PHE A 44 2.73 6.36 -5.38
N GLU A 45 3.68 7.06 -5.98
CA GLU A 45 5.09 6.65 -5.96
C GLU A 45 5.72 7.14 -4.66
N VAL A 46 6.41 6.26 -3.93
CA VAL A 46 7.21 6.63 -2.76
C VAL A 46 8.66 6.77 -3.21
N LYS A 47 9.26 7.95 -3.00
CA LYS A 47 10.63 8.24 -3.43
C LYS A 47 11.49 8.76 -2.30
N ASP A 48 12.78 8.43 -2.33
CA ASP A 48 13.77 9.03 -1.43
C ASP A 48 14.11 10.48 -1.84
N LEU A 49 14.95 11.14 -1.05
CA LEU A 49 15.43 12.51 -1.31
C LEU A 49 16.14 12.68 -2.66
N ASN A 50 16.68 11.60 -3.23
CA ASN A 50 17.38 11.60 -4.51
C ASN A 50 16.43 11.22 -5.66
N SER A 51 15.11 11.18 -5.41
CA SER A 51 14.09 10.76 -6.36
C SER A 51 14.19 9.29 -6.81
N ASN A 52 14.90 8.44 -6.06
CA ASN A 52 14.90 7.01 -6.31
C ASN A 52 13.57 6.39 -5.87
N LEU A 53 12.99 5.54 -6.71
CA LEU A 53 11.75 4.82 -6.41
C LEU A 53 11.97 3.78 -5.31
N LEU A 54 11.31 3.95 -4.17
CA LEU A 54 11.30 3.03 -3.04
C LEU A 54 10.19 1.99 -3.14
N GLY A 55 9.05 2.41 -3.67
CA GLY A 55 7.87 1.57 -3.79
C GLY A 55 6.65 2.38 -4.19
N PHE A 56 5.49 1.78 -3.99
CA PHE A 56 4.21 2.30 -4.38
C PHE A 56 3.21 2.07 -3.26
N LEU A 57 2.30 3.03 -3.07
CA LEU A 57 1.13 2.90 -2.20
C LEU A 57 -0.12 3.18 -3.00
N TRP A 58 -1.21 2.48 -2.70
CA TRP A 58 -2.51 2.83 -3.24
C TRP A 58 -3.61 2.52 -2.26
N PHE A 59 -4.71 3.26 -2.42
CA PHE A 59 -5.82 3.24 -1.49
C PHE A 59 -7.14 3.12 -2.22
N GLU A 60 -8.03 2.31 -1.66
CA GLU A 60 -9.41 2.19 -2.09
C GLU A 60 -10.34 2.38 -0.90
N PHE A 61 -11.43 3.11 -1.09
CA PHE A 61 -12.44 3.28 -0.05
C PHE A 61 -13.64 2.39 -0.33
N ASN A 62 -13.96 1.54 0.64
CA ASN A 62 -15.18 0.77 0.64
C ASN A 62 -16.20 1.43 1.58
N SER A 63 -17.16 2.13 0.98
CA SER A 63 -18.20 2.85 1.72
C SER A 63 -19.24 1.94 2.38
N GLN A 64 -19.33 0.66 2.02
CA GLN A 64 -20.28 -0.27 2.64
C GLN A 64 -19.82 -0.67 4.04
N ASN A 65 -18.50 -0.84 4.21
CA ASN A 65 -17.88 -1.30 5.45
C ASN A 65 -17.12 -0.18 6.17
N ASN A 66 -17.07 1.03 5.61
CA ASN A 66 -16.23 2.14 6.07
C ASN A 66 -14.78 1.68 6.27
N THR A 67 -14.20 1.06 5.25
CA THR A 67 -12.80 0.63 5.29
C THR A 67 -12.02 1.32 4.19
N ILE A 68 -10.83 1.79 4.53
CA ILE A 68 -9.83 2.24 3.57
C ILE A 68 -8.83 1.11 3.41
N GLU A 69 -8.89 0.42 2.27
CA GLU A 69 -7.90 -0.58 1.93
C GLU A 69 -6.57 0.11 1.64
N PHE A 70 -5.58 -0.20 2.46
CA PHE A 70 -4.21 0.26 2.32
C PHE A 70 -3.39 -0.85 1.69
N ASN A 71 -2.79 -0.53 0.55
CA ASN A 71 -1.91 -1.44 -0.12
C ASN A 71 -0.52 -0.84 -0.37
N LEU A 72 0.48 -1.71 -0.38
CA LEU A 72 1.88 -1.31 -0.56
C LEU A 72 2.68 -2.30 -1.41
N GLY A 73 3.60 -1.75 -2.18
CA GLY A 73 4.46 -2.49 -3.08
C GLY A 73 5.89 -1.99 -3.04
N LYS A 74 6.82 -2.78 -2.51
CA LYS A 74 8.24 -2.40 -2.50
C LYS A 74 8.83 -2.51 -3.90
N SER A 75 9.57 -1.49 -4.33
CA SER A 75 10.29 -1.52 -5.60
C SER A 75 11.41 -2.58 -5.57
N PRO A 76 11.56 -3.42 -6.61
CA PRO A 76 12.69 -4.35 -6.73
C PRO A 76 14.06 -3.65 -6.79
N SER A 77 14.12 -2.40 -7.23
CA SER A 77 15.36 -1.61 -7.23
C SER A 77 15.73 -1.06 -5.84
N ALA A 78 14.79 -1.10 -4.89
CA ALA A 78 14.97 -0.58 -3.53
C ALA A 78 15.51 -1.63 -2.54
N ASN A 79 16.25 -2.64 -3.01
CA ASN A 79 16.75 -3.75 -2.17
C ASN A 79 17.61 -3.29 -0.98
N LYS A 80 18.26 -2.13 -1.08
CA LYS A 80 19.05 -1.52 -0.01
C LYS A 80 18.21 -0.86 1.09
N PHE A 81 16.92 -0.59 0.85
CA PHE A 81 16.04 0.05 1.82
C PHE A 81 15.41 -1.00 2.74
N ARG A 82 16.00 -1.16 3.92
CA ARG A 82 15.42 -1.95 5.03
C ARG A 82 14.35 -1.10 5.74
N GLY A 83 13.26 -1.72 6.16
CA GLY A 83 12.23 -1.05 6.97
C GLY A 83 11.13 -0.28 6.23
N PHE A 84 11.07 -0.34 4.89
CA PHE A 84 10.06 0.38 4.08
C PHE A 84 8.63 0.21 4.63
N THR A 85 8.16 -1.05 4.78
CA THR A 85 6.81 -1.33 5.29
C THR A 85 6.59 -0.73 6.68
N GLN A 86 7.54 -0.88 7.60
CA GLN A 86 7.43 -0.33 8.96
C GLN A 86 7.36 1.20 8.95
N SER A 87 8.16 1.86 8.11
CA SER A 87 8.09 3.32 7.98
C SER A 87 6.73 3.77 7.47
N ILE A 88 6.18 3.11 6.46
CA ILE A 88 4.84 3.46 5.96
C ILE A 88 3.75 3.22 7.00
N LEU A 89 3.80 2.11 7.75
CA LEU A 89 2.82 1.82 8.80
C LEU A 89 2.84 2.88 9.92
N ASN A 90 4.02 3.39 10.28
CA ASN A 90 4.16 4.48 11.24
C ASN A 90 3.59 5.81 10.72
N ASP A 91 3.63 6.02 9.41
CA ASP A 91 3.21 7.27 8.77
C ASP A 91 1.74 7.26 8.33
N LEU A 92 0.96 6.21 8.65
CA LEU A 92 -0.45 6.11 8.23
C LEU A 92 -1.29 7.31 8.65
N ASP A 93 -1.01 7.90 9.82
CA ASP A 93 -1.70 9.11 10.28
C ASP A 93 -1.37 10.33 9.42
N ASP A 94 -0.11 10.49 9.01
CA ASP A 94 0.31 11.57 8.13
C ASP A 94 -0.21 11.38 6.70
N ILE A 95 -0.30 10.12 6.24
CA ILE A 95 -0.83 9.77 4.92
C ILE A 95 -2.29 10.22 4.75
N LYS A 96 -3.07 10.31 5.84
CA LYS A 96 -4.47 10.80 5.80
C LYS A 96 -4.60 12.15 5.09
N ASN A 97 -3.59 13.00 5.22
CA ASN A 97 -3.57 14.33 4.62
C ASN A 97 -3.52 14.33 3.08
N TYR A 98 -3.23 13.18 2.46
CA TYR A 98 -3.16 13.00 1.00
C TYR A 98 -4.40 12.32 0.41
N LEU A 99 -5.36 11.95 1.26
CA LEU A 99 -6.59 11.24 0.89
C LEU A 99 -7.83 12.11 1.17
N PRO A 100 -9.00 11.75 0.62
CA PRO A 100 -10.22 12.51 0.82
C PRO A 100 -10.66 12.49 2.27
N ARG A 101 -11.05 13.65 2.80
CA ARG A 101 -11.42 13.79 4.22
C ARG A 101 -12.63 12.95 4.58
N GLU A 102 -13.56 12.81 3.64
CA GLU A 102 -14.79 12.03 3.76
C GLU A 102 -14.54 10.53 3.99
N TRP A 103 -13.37 10.01 3.60
CA TRP A 103 -13.03 8.60 3.81
C TRP A 103 -12.76 8.26 5.29
N PHE A 104 -12.57 9.25 6.16
CA PHE A 104 -12.13 9.02 7.54
C PHE A 104 -13.27 9.00 8.56
N ASN A 105 -14.52 9.20 8.14
CA ASN A 105 -15.65 9.20 9.06
C ASN A 105 -15.93 7.78 9.57
N ASN A 106 -15.57 7.49 10.82
CA ASN A 106 -15.72 6.17 11.47
C ASN A 106 -15.14 5.02 10.64
N SER A 107 -14.04 5.28 9.94
CA SER A 107 -13.44 4.29 9.05
C SER A 107 -12.28 3.55 9.71
N SER A 108 -11.95 2.39 9.16
CA SER A 108 -10.79 1.59 9.56
C SER A 108 -9.81 1.44 8.40
N TRP A 109 -8.51 1.41 8.71
CA TRP A 109 -7.53 0.87 7.78
C TRP A 109 -7.75 -0.62 7.61
N LEU A 110 -7.66 -1.12 6.38
CA LEU A 110 -7.75 -2.53 6.02
C LEU A 110 -6.50 -2.93 5.24
N VAL A 111 -5.87 -4.04 5.64
CA VAL A 111 -4.68 -4.59 4.97
C VAL A 111 -4.84 -6.09 4.79
N GLY A 112 -4.75 -6.57 3.55
CA GLY A 112 -4.67 -8.00 3.24
C GLY A 112 -3.23 -8.45 2.98
N ILE A 113 -2.83 -9.60 3.52
CA ILE A 113 -1.56 -10.25 3.16
C ILE A 113 -1.86 -11.49 2.32
N LYS A 114 -1.31 -11.56 1.11
CA LYS A 114 -1.47 -12.74 0.26
C LYS A 114 -0.83 -13.97 0.91
N CYS A 115 -1.56 -15.10 0.94
CA CYS A 115 -1.10 -16.34 1.58
C CYS A 115 0.25 -16.86 1.06
N ILE A 116 0.54 -16.60 -0.21
CA ILE A 116 1.79 -17.04 -0.88
C ILE A 116 2.99 -16.12 -0.61
N ASN A 117 2.82 -15.05 0.18
CA ASN A 117 3.90 -14.17 0.56
C ASN A 117 4.83 -14.88 1.56
N PRO A 118 6.12 -15.11 1.23
CA PRO A 118 7.05 -15.84 2.11
C PRO A 118 7.39 -15.09 3.40
N ASN A 119 7.07 -13.80 3.48
CA ASN A 119 7.29 -12.97 4.67
C ASN A 119 5.99 -12.75 5.46
N ARG A 120 4.95 -13.55 5.22
CA ARG A 120 3.62 -13.37 5.83
C ARG A 120 3.70 -13.22 7.35
N GLU A 121 4.25 -14.20 8.05
CA GLU A 121 4.36 -14.17 9.53
C GLU A 121 5.03 -12.88 10.04
N ASN A 122 6.14 -12.47 9.41
CA ASN A 122 6.83 -11.23 9.78
C ASN A 122 5.96 -9.98 9.55
N LEU A 123 5.17 -9.95 8.46
CA LEU A 123 4.28 -8.84 8.16
C LEU A 123 3.07 -8.80 9.10
N GLU A 124 2.52 -9.96 9.47
CA GLU A 124 1.44 -10.06 10.45
C GLU A 124 1.89 -9.52 11.82
N GLN A 125 3.05 -9.96 12.30
CA GLN A 125 3.63 -9.42 13.54
C GLN A 125 3.86 -7.91 13.46
N LEU A 126 4.27 -7.41 12.29
CA LEU A 126 4.43 -5.98 12.05
C LEU A 126 3.09 -5.25 12.16
N LEU A 127 2.04 -5.74 11.52
CA LEU A 127 0.70 -5.15 11.59
C LEU A 127 0.17 -5.15 13.03
N ILE A 128 0.27 -6.28 13.73
CA ILE A 128 -0.18 -6.43 15.12
C ILE A 128 0.55 -5.44 16.03
N SER A 129 1.89 -5.34 15.91
CA SER A 129 2.69 -4.37 16.69
C SER A 129 2.37 -2.90 16.37
N ASN A 130 1.72 -2.61 15.24
CA ASN A 130 1.24 -1.28 14.86
C ASN A 130 -0.26 -1.07 15.18
N GLY A 131 -0.86 -1.98 15.95
CA GLY A 131 -2.23 -1.86 16.46
C GLY A 131 -3.31 -2.32 15.49
N PHE A 132 -2.96 -3.17 14.51
CA PHE A 132 -3.95 -3.87 13.70
C PHE A 132 -4.39 -5.17 14.38
N GLU A 133 -5.64 -5.56 14.15
CA GLU A 133 -6.23 -6.81 14.61
C GLU A 133 -6.68 -7.65 13.41
N GLU A 134 -6.41 -8.95 13.45
CA GLU A 134 -6.85 -9.88 12.41
C GLU A 134 -8.36 -10.13 12.52
N ASN A 135 -9.07 -10.07 11.39
CA ASN A 135 -10.49 -10.37 11.31
C ASN A 135 -10.74 -11.82 10.85
N VAL A 136 -12.02 -12.21 10.76
CA VAL A 136 -12.43 -13.57 10.35
C VAL A 136 -12.04 -13.94 8.91
N ASN A 137 -11.72 -12.96 8.08
CA ASN A 137 -11.31 -13.14 6.68
C ASN A 137 -9.78 -13.21 6.52
N GLN A 138 -9.02 -13.19 7.63
CA GLN A 138 -7.55 -13.09 7.64
C GLN A 138 -7.01 -11.77 7.07
N ASP A 139 -7.84 -10.73 7.08
CA ASP A 139 -7.39 -9.36 6.84
C ASP A 139 -7.11 -8.67 8.18
N PHE A 140 -6.33 -7.60 8.13
CA PHE A 140 -5.95 -6.82 9.31
C PHE A 140 -6.65 -5.48 9.30
N LEU A 141 -7.32 -5.15 10.41
CA LEU A 141 -8.08 -3.92 10.60
C LEU A 141 -7.47 -3.05 11.71
N LYS A 142 -7.46 -1.74 11.51
CA LYS A 142 -7.11 -0.77 12.55
C LYS A 142 -8.07 0.42 12.47
N PRO A 143 -8.85 0.70 13.53
CA PRO A 143 -9.69 1.90 13.58
C PRO A 143 -8.89 3.17 13.33
N ILE A 144 -9.46 4.09 12.57
CA ILE A 144 -8.86 5.40 12.31
C ILE A 144 -9.38 6.38 13.35
N ASN A 145 -8.47 6.87 14.20
CA ASN A 145 -8.72 8.01 15.09
C ASN A 145 -8.59 9.34 14.35
#